data_AF-A0A9E5QWP0-F1
#
_entry.id   AF-A0A9E5QWP0-F1
#
_cell.length_a   1.000
_cell.length_b   1.000
_cell.length_c   1.000
_cell.angle_alpha   90.00
_cell.angle_beta   90.00
_cell.angle_gamma   90.00
#
_symmetry.space_group_name_H-M   'P 1'
#
loop_
_entity.id
_entity.type
_entity.pdbx_description
1 polymer ?
#
loop_
_entity_poly.entity_id
_entity_poly.type
_entity_poly.pdbx_seq_one_letter_code
_entity_poly.pdbx_strand_id
1 'polypeptide(L)'
;MLNAYALLWQKQAQHPDWEVPGLGLYLKQGQYLAGEVIQLDFQLELLGLRVGQEAESLHLTIVPFKEIAAFTLLHLEKCPEFVAELSAF
;
A
#
# COMPACT_ATOMS: atom_id res chain seq x y z
N MET A 1 13.04 6.77 -18.47
CA MET A 1 11.94 6.08 -17.77
C MET A 1 12.22 6.23 -16.28
N LEU A 2 11.49 7.12 -15.60
CA LEU A 2 11.68 7.37 -14.18
C LEU A 2 11.14 6.17 -13.37
N ASN A 3 11.98 5.67 -12.48
CA ASN A 3 11.72 4.62 -11.50
C ASN A 3 10.45 4.93 -10.68
N ALA A 4 9.30 4.38 -11.08
CA ALA A 4 8.08 4.39 -10.27
C ALA A 4 8.11 3.31 -9.19
N TYR A 5 9.26 3.12 -8.54
CA TYR A 5 9.35 2.39 -7.27
C TYR A 5 8.97 3.39 -6.18
N ALA A 6 7.67 3.65 -6.02
CA ALA A 6 7.21 4.56 -4.99
C ALA A 6 7.33 3.85 -3.64
N LEU A 7 8.49 4.00 -3.00
CA LEU A 7 8.69 3.67 -1.59
C LEU A 7 7.94 4.73 -0.76
N LEU A 8 6.65 4.52 -0.55
CA LEU A 8 5.79 5.45 0.20
C LEU A 8 6.32 5.67 1.63
N TRP A 9 6.99 4.67 2.21
CA TRP A 9 7.67 4.83 3.51
C TRP A 9 8.80 5.88 3.50
N GLN A 10 9.53 6.08 2.38
CA GLN A 10 10.58 7.11 2.29
C GLN A 10 9.97 8.51 2.25
N LYS A 11 8.86 8.67 1.52
CA LYS A 11 8.09 9.91 1.52
C LYS A 11 7.49 10.18 2.90
N GLN A 12 6.97 9.16 3.61
CA GLN A 12 6.51 9.30 4.99
C GLN A 12 7.65 9.70 5.95
N ALA A 13 8.86 9.16 5.76
CA ALA A 13 10.01 9.55 6.56
C ALA A 13 10.42 11.03 6.33
N GLN A 14 10.16 11.58 5.14
CA GLN A 14 10.40 12.99 4.80
C GLN A 14 9.23 13.91 5.20
N HIS A 15 8.02 13.34 5.30
CA HIS A 15 6.78 14.02 5.65
C HIS A 15 6.06 13.22 6.75
N PRO A 16 6.41 13.43 8.03
CA PRO A 16 5.88 12.65 9.15
C PRO A 16 4.36 12.75 9.30
N ASP A 17 3.80 13.87 8.84
CA ASP A 17 2.35 14.13 8.82
C ASP A 17 1.65 13.44 7.65
N TRP A 18 2.40 12.77 6.77
CA TRP A 18 1.85 12.03 5.64
C TRP A 18 1.30 10.68 6.13
N GLU A 19 -0.02 10.59 6.15
CA GLU A 19 -0.70 9.33 6.39
C GLU A 19 -0.58 8.41 5.18
N VAL A 20 -0.22 7.16 5.44
CA VAL A 20 -0.10 6.13 4.41
C VAL A 20 -1.47 5.49 4.24
N PRO A 21 -1.98 5.36 3.00
CA PRO A 21 -3.30 4.78 2.77
C PRO A 21 -3.37 3.34 3.26
N GLY A 22 -4.49 3.00 3.88
CA GLY A 22 -4.84 1.61 4.14
C GLY A 22 -5.39 0.95 2.88
N LEU A 23 -5.04 -0.32 2.66
CA LEU A 23 -5.64 -1.19 1.67
C LEU A 23 -6.17 -2.45 2.34
N GLY A 24 -7.41 -2.81 2.00
CA GLY A 24 -7.94 -4.15 2.14
C GLY A 24 -7.80 -4.89 0.81
N LEU A 25 -7.24 -6.10 0.82
CA LEU A 25 -7.06 -6.96 -0.33
C LEU A 25 -7.87 -8.23 -0.19
N TYR A 26 -8.64 -8.55 -1.21
CA TYR A 26 -9.23 -9.87 -1.41
C TYR A 26 -8.34 -10.65 -2.36
N LEU A 27 -7.71 -11.70 -1.86
CA LEU A 27 -6.86 -12.58 -2.66
C LEU A 27 -7.69 -13.65 -3.36
N LYS A 28 -7.22 -14.12 -4.52
CA LYS A 28 -7.88 -15.18 -5.32
C LYS A 28 -8.09 -16.49 -4.55
N GLN A 29 -7.32 -16.71 -3.49
CA GLN A 29 -7.39 -17.88 -2.62
C GLN A 29 -8.47 -17.74 -1.53
N GLY A 30 -9.28 -16.68 -1.56
CA GLY A 30 -10.33 -16.40 -0.58
C GLY A 30 -9.82 -15.75 0.72
N GLN A 31 -8.53 -15.40 0.78
CA GLN A 31 -7.94 -14.73 1.93
C GLN A 31 -8.16 -13.22 1.86
N TYR A 32 -8.41 -12.59 3.01
CA TYR A 32 -8.43 -11.14 3.17
C TYR A 32 -7.17 -10.67 3.92
N LEU A 33 -6.54 -9.61 3.43
CA LEU A 33 -5.42 -8.93 4.09
C LEU A 33 -5.75 -7.45 4.20
N ALA A 34 -5.40 -6.80 5.31
CA ALA A 34 -5.52 -5.36 5.45
C ALA A 34 -4.24 -4.79 6.05
N GLY A 35 -3.80 -3.64 5.53
CA GLY A 35 -2.59 -2.97 6.01
C GLY A 35 -2.33 -1.67 5.28
N GLU A 36 -1.27 -0.97 5.67
CA GLU A 36 -0.85 0.28 5.03
C GLU A 36 0.04 -0.01 3.83
N VAL A 37 -0.16 0.73 2.73
CA VAL A 37 0.63 0.56 1.51
C VAL A 37 2.01 1.18 1.66
N ILE A 38 3.05 0.38 1.79
CA ILE A 38 4.41 0.92 1.93
C ILE A 38 5.24 0.81 0.65
N GLN A 39 4.81 -0.03 -0.29
CA GLN A 39 5.48 -0.22 -1.57
C GLN A 39 4.48 -0.57 -2.68
N LEU A 40 4.61 0.12 -3.80
CA LEU A 40 3.98 -0.22 -5.08
C LEU A 40 5.08 -0.36 -6.14
N ASP A 41 5.15 -1.54 -6.75
CA ASP A 41 6.11 -1.84 -7.80
C ASP A 41 5.40 -2.37 -9.04
N PHE A 42 5.18 -1.46 -10.00
CA PHE A 42 4.50 -1.80 -11.25
C PHE A 42 5.38 -2.59 -12.22
N GLN A 43 6.71 -2.55 -12.07
CA GLN A 43 7.62 -3.30 -12.95
C GLN A 43 7.65 -4.78 -12.56
N LEU A 44 7.68 -5.06 -11.25
CA LEU A 44 7.66 -6.42 -10.71
C LEU A 44 6.23 -6.92 -10.44
N GLU A 45 5.22 -6.06 -10.60
CA GLU A 45 3.82 -6.34 -10.29
C GLU A 45 3.62 -6.77 -8.82
N LEU A 46 4.22 -6.04 -7.88
CA LEU A 46 4.21 -6.35 -6.44
C LEU A 46 3.62 -5.21 -5.62
N LEU A 47 2.88 -5.60 -4.58
CA LEU A 47 2.33 -4.74 -3.53
C LEU A 47 2.95 -5.12 -2.19
N GLY A 48 3.57 -4.16 -1.51
CA GLY A 48 4.04 -4.32 -0.13
C GLY A 48 3.08 -3.66 0.86
N LEU A 49 2.52 -4.45 1.78
CA LEU A 49 1.68 -3.98 2.87
C LEU A 49 2.40 -4.10 4.21
N ARG A 50 2.33 -3.04 5.02
CA ARG A 50 2.60 -3.10 6.45
C ARG A 50 1.32 -3.53 7.17
N VAL A 51 1.31 -4.74 7.69
CA VAL A 51 0.17 -5.32 8.43
C VAL A 51 0.47 -5.20 9.91
N GLY A 52 -0.26 -4.32 10.61
CA GLY A 52 -0.17 -4.22 12.07
C GLY A 52 -1.04 -5.27 12.72
N GLN A 53 -0.46 -6.18 13.50
CA GLN A 53 -1.23 -7.00 14.45
C GLN A 53 -1.04 -6.56 15.89
N GLU A 54 0.11 -5.98 16.26
CA GLU A 54 0.36 -5.36 17.56
C GLU A 54 1.39 -4.23 17.42
N ALA A 55 1.33 -3.24 18.31
CA ALA A 55 2.07 -1.97 18.25
C ALA A 55 3.61 -2.08 18.15
N GLU A 56 4.18 -3.29 18.30
CA GLU A 56 5.63 -3.54 18.32
C GLU A 56 6.11 -4.52 17.24
N SER A 57 5.22 -5.21 16.51
CA SER A 57 5.60 -6.22 15.51
C SER A 57 5.22 -5.75 14.10
N LEU A 58 6.21 -5.22 13.38
CA LEU A 58 6.03 -4.67 12.04
C LEU A 58 6.21 -5.78 11.00
N HIS A 59 5.10 -6.34 10.50
CA HIS A 59 5.13 -7.37 9.46
C HIS A 59 4.91 -6.76 8.07
N LEU A 60 5.91 -6.91 7.20
CA LEU A 60 5.78 -6.63 5.77
C LEU A 60 5.26 -7.87 5.05
N THR A 61 4.12 -7.73 4.40
CA THR A 61 3.56 -8.76 3.50
C THR A 61 3.70 -8.29 2.06
N ILE A 62 4.36 -9.09 1.22
CA ILE A 62 4.50 -8.82 -0.21
C ILE A 62 3.49 -9.68 -0.98
N VAL A 63 2.64 -9.02 -1.76
CA VAL A 63 1.55 -9.63 -2.52
C VAL A 63 1.75 -9.36 -4.01
N PRO A 64 1.88 -10.38 -4.85
CA PRO A 64 1.87 -10.19 -6.30
C PRO A 64 0.50 -9.72 -6.80
N PHE A 65 0.45 -8.78 -7.74
CA PHE A 65 -0.82 -8.24 -8.27
C PHE A 65 -1.71 -9.34 -8.86
N LYS A 66 -1.11 -10.35 -9.49
CA LYS A 66 -1.83 -11.50 -10.04
C LYS A 66 -2.63 -12.30 -9.00
N GLU A 67 -2.29 -12.20 -7.72
CA GLU A 67 -3.00 -12.88 -6.62
C GLU A 67 -4.15 -12.05 -6.07
N ILE A 68 -4.23 -10.76 -6.42
CA ILE A 68 -5.27 -9.83 -5.97
C ILE A 68 -6.49 -10.01 -6.87
N ALA A 69 -7.63 -10.35 -6.27
CA ALA A 69 -8.91 -10.45 -6.96
C ALA A 69 -9.66 -9.11 -6.93
N ALA A 70 -9.59 -8.41 -5.80
CA ALA A 70 -10.18 -7.09 -5.60
C ALA A 70 -9.45 -6.37 -4.46
N PHE A 71 -9.59 -5.03 -4.42
CA PHE A 71 -9.07 -4.23 -3.32
C PHE A 71 -10.11 -3.21 -2.86
N THR A 72 -9.93 -2.72 -1.63
CA THR A 72 -10.71 -1.65 -1.03
C THR A 72 -9.75 -0.66 -0.41
N LEU A 73 -9.93 0.61 -0.75
CA LEU A 73 -9.17 1.70 -0.13
C LEU A 73 -9.79 1.99 1.25
N LEU A 74 -8.94 2.05 2.26
CA LEU A 74 -9.32 2.31 3.65
C LEU A 74 -8.77 3.67 4.06
N HIS A 75 -9.53 4.40 4.87
CA HIS A 75 -9.12 5.68 5.44
C HIS A 75 -8.72 6.74 4.39
N LEU A 76 -9.37 6.72 3.23
CA LEU A 76 -9.17 7.67 2.14
C LEU A 76 -9.35 9.12 2.58
N GLU A 77 -10.27 9.36 3.52
CA GLU A 77 -10.53 10.67 4.12
C GLU A 77 -9.29 11.28 4.79
N LYS A 78 -8.29 10.47 5.11
CA LYS A 78 -7.04 10.91 5.73
C LYS A 78 -5.86 11.00 4.76
N CYS A 79 -6.02 10.53 3.53
CA CYS A 79 -4.94 10.43 2.54
C CYS A 79 -5.24 11.20 1.24
N PRO A 80 -5.62 12.50 1.28
CA PRO A 80 -6.02 13.25 0.09
C PRO A 80 -4.91 13.36 -0.96
N GLU A 81 -3.65 13.44 -0.53
CA GLU A 81 -2.48 13.53 -1.41
C GLU A 81 -2.22 12.22 -2.16
N PHE A 82 -2.48 11.08 -1.52
CA PHE A 82 -2.35 9.78 -2.17
C PHE A 82 -3.38 9.58 -3.29
N VAL A 83 -4.61 10.05 -3.08
CA VAL A 83 -5.65 10.03 -4.13
C VAL A 83 -5.23 10.86 -5.33
N ALA A 84 -4.68 12.07 -5.08
CA ALA A 84 -4.19 12.94 -6.13
C ALA A 84 -3.06 12.28 -6.95
N GLU A 85 -2.12 11.60 -6.30
CA GLU A 85 -1.04 10.88 -6.97
C GLU A 85 -1.56 9.71 -7.83
N LEU A 86 -2.51 8.91 -7.34
CA LEU A 86 -3.09 7.82 -8.13
C LEU A 86 -3.86 8.33 -9.37
N SER A 87 -4.56 9.46 -9.24
CA SER A 87 -5.29 10.05 -10.36
C SER A 87 -4.39 10.68 -11.44
N ALA A 88 -3.09 10.81 -11.18
CA ALA A 88 -2.11 11.35 -12.12
C ALA A 88 -1.41 10.28 -12.98
N PHE A 89 -1.65 8.99 -12.71
CA PHE A 89 -1.19 7.85 -13.52
C PHE A 89 -2.25 7.43 -14.56
#